data_AF-A0A1I3IDV6-F1
#
_entry.id   AF-A0A1I3IDV6-F1
#
_cell.length_a   1.000
_cell.length_b   1.000
_cell.length_c   1.000
_cell.angle_alpha   90.00
_cell.angle_beta   90.00
_cell.angle_gamma   90.00
#
_symmetry.space_group_name_H-M   'P 1'
#
loop_
_entity.id
_entity.type
_entity.pdbx_description
1 polymer ?
#
loop_
_entity_poly.entity_id
_entity_poly.type
_entity_poly.pdbx_seq_one_letter_code
_entity_poly.pdbx_strand_id
1 'polypeptide(L)'
;MINNIVRYCLQKRYAVILVTLMVTLFGYYSWTRMAVEAYPELSDVTAQVTTQAPGLAAEEIEQQITIPLERQLSGTPGLVHMRSSSTFGLSLITLTFKDGAEDYWERQRVTERMTQAALPAGITPSLDSVTSAAGEIYRYTLESDSKNLMELSEI
;
A
#
# COMPACT_ATOMS: atom_id res chain seq x y z
N MET A 1 -12.88 49.67 10.77
CA MET A 1 -12.25 48.89 9.68
C MET A 1 -13.27 48.03 8.94
N ILE A 2 -14.08 47.19 9.62
CA ILE A 2 -15.12 46.36 8.98
C ILE A 2 -16.11 47.19 8.13
N ASN A 3 -16.56 48.35 8.63
CA ASN A 3 -17.47 49.25 7.92
C ASN A 3 -16.89 49.76 6.60
N ASN A 4 -15.57 49.93 6.51
CA ASN A 4 -14.95 50.40 5.26
C ASN A 4 -14.93 49.29 4.21
N ILE A 5 -14.72 48.03 4.61
CA ILE A 5 -14.77 46.88 3.71
C ILE A 5 -16.19 46.69 3.17
N VAL A 6 -17.19 46.72 4.05
CA VAL A 6 -18.61 46.60 3.66
C VAL A 6 -19.02 47.74 2.72
N ARG A 7 -18.62 48.99 3.03
CA ARG A 7 -18.89 50.14 2.18
C ARG A 7 -18.25 50.01 0.80
N TYR A 8 -17.02 49.50 0.73
CA TYR A 8 -16.32 49.26 -0.54
C TYR A 8 -17.00 48.16 -1.37
N CYS A 9 -17.41 47.06 -0.74
CA CYS A 9 -18.17 45.99 -1.40
C CYS A 9 -19.51 46.48 -1.96
N LEU A 10 -20.23 47.34 -1.21
CA LEU A 10 -21.50 47.92 -1.67
C LEU A 10 -21.30 48.93 -2.82
N GLN A 11 -20.26 49.75 -2.77
CA GLN A 11 -19.93 50.69 -3.85
C GLN A 11 -19.49 49.99 -5.14
N LYS A 12 -18.78 48.86 -5.04
CA LYS A 12 -18.29 48.06 -6.17
C LYS A 12 -19.09 46.78 -6.40
N ARG A 13 -20.42 46.83 -6.18
CA ARG A 13 -21.32 45.66 -6.22
C ARG A 13 -21.14 44.73 -7.43
N TYR A 14 -20.94 45.28 -8.62
CA TYR A 14 -20.77 44.48 -9.84
C TYR A 14 -19.45 43.70 -9.85
N ALA A 15 -18.36 44.31 -9.37
CA ALA A 15 -17.07 43.63 -9.24
C ALA A 15 -17.15 42.52 -8.19
N VAL A 16 -17.83 42.77 -7.06
CA VAL A 16 -18.04 41.75 -6.02
C VAL A 16 -18.85 40.58 -6.57
N ILE A 17 -19.96 40.83 -7.28
CA ILE A 17 -20.76 39.76 -7.90
C ILE A 17 -19.94 38.93 -8.88
N LEU A 18 -19.13 39.57 -9.73
CA LEU A 18 -18.26 38.87 -10.68
C LEU A 18 -17.23 37.99 -9.97
N VAL A 19 -16.58 38.51 -8.92
CA VAL A 19 -15.63 37.75 -8.11
C VAL A 19 -16.32 36.58 -7.41
N THR A 20 -17.50 36.80 -6.81
CA THR A 20 -18.28 35.72 -6.19
C THR A 20 -18.62 34.64 -7.21
N LEU A 21 -19.07 35.02 -8.41
CA LEU A 21 -19.41 34.07 -9.46
C LEU A 21 -18.19 33.27 -9.94
N MET A 22 -17.04 33.94 -10.11
CA MET A 22 -15.77 33.25 -10.42
C MET A 22 -15.37 32.27 -9.32
N VAL A 23 -15.48 32.66 -8.05
CA VAL A 23 -15.18 31.78 -6.90
C VAL A 23 -16.15 30.61 -6.84
N THR A 24 -17.44 30.83 -7.11
CA THR A 24 -18.44 29.75 -7.14
C THR A 24 -18.16 28.76 -8.26
N LEU A 25 -17.86 29.23 -9.48
CA LEU A 25 -17.51 28.36 -10.61
C LEU A 25 -16.21 27.59 -10.35
N PHE A 26 -15.20 28.26 -9.79
CA PHE A 26 -13.93 27.62 -9.45
C PHE A 26 -14.09 26.59 -8.31
N GLY A 27 -14.92 26.91 -7.32
CA GLY A 27 -15.28 25.99 -6.24
C GLY A 27 -16.02 24.75 -6.75
N TYR A 28 -16.99 24.94 -7.65
CA TYR A 28 -17.69 23.84 -8.30
C TYR A 28 -16.74 22.96 -9.11
N TYR A 29 -15.87 23.57 -9.92
CA TYR A 29 -14.85 22.84 -10.68
C TYR A 29 -13.90 22.06 -9.76
N SER A 30 -13.46 22.66 -8.66
CA SER A 30 -12.60 21.99 -7.68
C SER A 30 -13.31 20.83 -7.00
N TRP A 31 -14.59 21.00 -6.64
CA TRP A 31 -15.41 19.94 -6.05
C TRP A 31 -15.55 18.74 -6.97
N THR A 32 -15.77 18.94 -8.28
CA THR A 32 -15.86 17.84 -9.26
C THR A 32 -14.54 17.10 -9.48
N ARG A 33 -13.40 17.66 -9.07
CA ARG A 33 -12.06 17.07 -9.22
C ARG A 33 -11.48 16.50 -7.94
N MET A 34 -12.10 16.81 -6.80
CA MET A 34 -11.63 16.32 -5.51
C MET A 34 -11.85 14.81 -5.46
N ALA A 35 -10.81 14.07 -5.07
CA ALA A 35 -10.92 12.64 -4.87
C ALA A 35 -11.98 12.37 -3.79
N VAL A 36 -12.89 11.46 -4.08
CA VAL A 36 -13.91 11.02 -3.14
C VAL A 36 -13.45 9.71 -2.55
N GLU A 37 -13.22 9.69 -1.25
CA GLU A 37 -12.84 8.50 -0.49
C GLU A 37 -14.02 8.11 0.41
N ALA A 38 -14.57 6.91 0.19
CA ALA A 38 -15.66 6.40 1.04
C ALA A 38 -15.14 5.86 2.38
N TYR A 39 -13.95 5.27 2.36
CA TYR A 39 -13.24 4.76 3.53
C TYR A 39 -11.80 5.29 3.50
N PRO A 40 -11.37 6.07 4.50
CA PRO A 40 -10.01 6.55 4.57
C PRO A 40 -9.06 5.40 4.90
N GLU A 41 -7.85 5.49 4.36
CA GLU A 41 -6.77 4.56 4.65
C GLU A 41 -6.22 4.79 6.06
N LEU A 42 -6.31 3.76 6.90
CA LEU A 42 -5.88 3.79 8.32
C LEU A 42 -4.73 2.82 8.59
N SER A 43 -4.19 2.18 7.56
CA SER A 43 -3.13 1.18 7.69
C SER A 43 -1.77 1.83 7.81
N ASP A 44 -0.93 1.26 8.68
CA ASP A 44 0.49 1.58 8.73
C ASP A 44 1.20 1.21 7.41
N VAL A 45 2.31 1.88 7.14
CA VAL A 45 3.23 1.50 6.05
C VAL A 45 3.80 0.11 6.34
N THR A 46 3.48 -0.84 5.47
CA THR A 46 3.90 -2.23 5.63
C THR A 46 4.53 -2.78 4.36
N ALA A 47 5.50 -3.66 4.54
CA ALA A 47 6.14 -4.39 3.47
C ALA A 47 6.14 -5.88 3.84
N GLN A 48 5.64 -6.72 2.93
CA GLN A 48 5.56 -8.16 3.15
C GLN A 48 6.53 -8.87 2.21
N VAL A 49 7.45 -9.63 2.79
CA VAL A 49 8.38 -10.49 2.08
C VAL A 49 7.86 -11.91 2.13
N THR A 50 7.60 -12.47 0.95
CA THR A 50 7.10 -13.82 0.77
C THR A 50 8.16 -14.66 0.11
N THR A 51 8.46 -15.81 0.73
CA THR A 51 9.42 -16.79 0.19
C THR A 51 8.75 -18.15 0.11
N GLN A 52 8.66 -18.69 -1.11
CA GLN A 52 8.08 -20.00 -1.37
C GLN A 52 9.18 -21.05 -1.47
N ALA A 53 9.01 -22.16 -0.75
CA ALA A 53 9.96 -23.26 -0.71
C ALA A 53 9.21 -24.60 -0.64
N PRO A 54 8.59 -25.03 -1.77
CA PRO A 54 7.72 -26.18 -1.79
C PRO A 54 8.46 -27.45 -1.34
N GLY A 55 7.84 -28.20 -0.43
CA GLY A 55 8.36 -29.48 0.07
C GLY A 55 9.19 -29.41 1.36
N LEU A 56 9.49 -28.22 1.88
CA LEU A 56 10.13 -28.07 3.20
C LEU A 56 9.10 -28.06 4.33
N ALA A 57 9.48 -28.69 5.45
CA ALA A 57 8.71 -28.62 6.69
C ALA A 57 8.75 -27.21 7.30
N ALA A 58 7.80 -26.87 8.18
CA ALA A 58 7.72 -25.54 8.77
C ALA A 58 8.98 -25.19 9.58
N GLU A 59 9.54 -26.16 10.31
CA GLU A 59 10.75 -26.02 11.11
C GLU A 59 11.99 -25.77 10.24
N GLU A 60 12.07 -26.45 9.09
CA GLU A 60 13.17 -26.26 8.13
C GLU A 60 13.11 -24.89 7.47
N ILE A 61 11.90 -24.43 7.13
CA ILE A 61 11.66 -23.08 6.60
C ILE A 61 12.08 -22.03 7.62
N GLU A 62 11.69 -22.20 8.89
CA GLU A 62 12.07 -21.26 9.93
C GLU A 62 13.60 -21.15 10.06
N GLN A 63 14.29 -22.29 10.16
CA GLN A 63 15.74 -22.34 10.37
C GLN A 63 16.55 -21.88 9.15
N GLN A 64 16.16 -22.31 7.95
CA GLN A 64 16.95 -22.11 6.73
C GLN A 64 16.57 -20.84 5.95
N ILE A 65 15.35 -20.31 6.14
CA ILE A 65 14.82 -19.20 5.33
C ILE A 65 14.44 -18.02 6.23
N THR A 66 13.49 -18.23 7.14
CA THR A 66 12.89 -17.14 7.93
C THR A 66 13.94 -16.46 8.83
N ILE A 67 14.68 -17.22 9.63
CA ILE A 67 15.68 -16.66 10.56
C ILE A 67 16.83 -15.92 9.82
N PRO A 68 17.44 -16.46 8.74
CA PRO A 68 18.41 -15.73 7.95
C PRO A 68 17.87 -14.43 7.35
N LEU A 69 16.65 -14.44 6.82
CA LEU A 69 16.00 -13.24 6.28
C LEU A 69 15.72 -12.21 7.37
N GLU A 70 15.17 -12.63 8.50
CA GLU A 70 14.95 -11.75 9.66
C GLU A 70 16.22 -11.04 10.10
N ARG A 71 17.35 -11.75 10.16
CA ARG A 71 18.64 -11.15 10.54
C ARG A 71 19.07 -10.04 9.57
N GLN A 72 18.85 -10.21 8.27
CA GLN A 72 19.15 -9.17 7.28
C GLN A 72 18.17 -8.00 7.35
N LEU A 73 16.88 -8.30 7.55
CA LEU A 73 15.80 -7.32 7.55
C LEU A 73 15.71 -6.51 8.86
N SER A 74 16.17 -7.07 9.99
CA SER A 74 16.17 -6.41 11.30
C SER A 74 16.98 -5.11 11.32
N GLY A 75 17.97 -4.98 10.44
CA GLY A 75 18.76 -3.76 10.31
C GLY A 75 18.11 -2.66 9.47
N THR A 76 16.88 -2.85 8.97
CA THR A 76 16.21 -1.89 8.08
C THR A 76 15.85 -0.63 8.87
N PRO A 77 16.32 0.56 8.46
CA PRO A 77 15.97 1.80 9.15
C PRO A 77 14.45 2.04 9.12
N GLY A 78 13.90 2.64 10.17
CA GLY A 78 12.46 2.96 10.22
C GLY A 78 11.54 1.79 10.58
N LEU A 79 12.07 0.57 10.72
CA LEU A 79 11.32 -0.60 11.19
C LEU A 79 10.85 -0.42 12.65
N VAL A 80 9.57 -0.68 12.90
CA VAL A 80 8.94 -0.64 14.24
C VAL A 80 8.69 -2.05 14.74
N HIS A 81 8.02 -2.85 13.92
CA HIS A 81 7.67 -4.23 14.23
C HIS A 81 7.99 -5.12 13.05
N MET A 82 8.52 -6.30 13.34
CA MET A 82 8.71 -7.38 12.38
C MET A 82 7.99 -8.61 12.92
N ARG A 83 7.13 -9.19 12.10
CA ARG A 83 6.41 -10.42 12.42
C ARG A 83 6.68 -11.43 11.32
N SER A 84 6.98 -12.66 11.70
CA SER A 84 7.16 -13.76 10.76
C SER A 84 6.18 -14.89 11.04
N SER A 85 5.89 -15.65 10.00
CA SER A 85 5.14 -16.89 10.07
C SER A 85 5.76 -17.89 9.09
N SER A 86 6.17 -19.04 9.61
CA SER A 86 6.71 -20.16 8.84
C SER A 86 5.69 -21.27 8.84
N THR A 87 5.20 -21.65 7.66
CA THR A 87 4.27 -22.76 7.45
C THR A 87 4.83 -23.68 6.37
N PHE A 88 4.29 -24.89 6.22
CA PHE A 88 4.69 -25.80 5.15
C PHE A 88 4.74 -25.11 3.78
N GLY A 89 5.91 -25.15 3.14
CA GLY A 89 6.15 -24.54 1.83
C GLY A 89 6.23 -23.01 1.76
N LEU A 90 6.03 -22.28 2.87
CA LEU A 90 5.89 -20.82 2.87
C LEU A 90 6.54 -20.13 4.08
N SER A 91 7.36 -19.13 3.82
CA SER A 91 7.81 -18.13 4.81
C SER A 91 7.20 -16.77 4.49
N LEU A 92 6.55 -16.17 5.49
CA LEU A 92 5.94 -14.86 5.42
C LEU A 92 6.58 -13.94 6.46
N ILE A 93 7.16 -12.83 6.03
CA ILE A 93 7.73 -11.80 6.92
C ILE A 93 7.05 -10.47 6.64
N THR A 94 6.31 -9.97 7.62
CA THR A 94 5.64 -8.67 7.58
C THR A 94 6.47 -7.65 8.38
N LEU A 95 6.86 -6.57 7.71
CA LEU A 95 7.62 -5.45 8.26
C LEU A 95 6.67 -4.26 8.38
N THR A 96 6.55 -3.69 9.58
CA THR A 96 5.76 -2.48 9.85
C THR A 96 6.70 -1.33 10.16
N PHE A 97 6.54 -0.22 9.46
CA PHE A 97 7.39 0.96 9.57
C PHE A 97 6.76 2.05 10.43
N LYS A 98 7.55 3.07 10.76
CA LYS A 98 7.09 4.24 11.51
C LYS A 98 6.06 5.02 10.71
N ASP A 99 5.13 5.65 11.43
CA ASP A 99 4.20 6.60 10.83
C ASP A 99 4.96 7.74 10.12
N GLY A 100 4.45 8.13 8.95
CA GLY A 100 5.10 9.09 8.05
C GLY A 100 6.27 8.54 7.21
N ALA A 101 6.54 7.23 7.26
CA ALA A 101 7.43 6.59 6.31
C ALA A 101 6.84 6.64 4.88
N GLU A 102 7.72 6.64 3.87
CA GLU A 102 7.29 6.62 2.46
C GLU A 102 7.34 5.18 1.93
N ASP A 103 6.22 4.68 1.39
CA ASP A 103 6.07 3.28 0.97
C ASP A 103 7.18 2.80 0.04
N TYR A 104 7.43 3.52 -1.06
CA TYR A 104 8.42 3.11 -2.06
C TYR A 104 9.85 3.14 -1.52
N TRP A 105 10.15 4.11 -0.66
CA TRP A 105 11.46 4.28 -0.07
C TRP A 105 11.81 3.12 0.88
N GLU A 106 10.88 2.76 1.77
CA GLU A 106 11.11 1.65 2.69
C GLU A 106 11.15 0.30 1.95
N ARG A 107 10.32 0.13 0.92
CA ARG A 107 10.35 -1.08 0.08
C ARG A 107 11.66 -1.24 -0.69
N GLN A 108 12.25 -0.14 -1.16
CA GLN A 108 13.57 -0.18 -1.78
C GLN A 108 14.63 -0.70 -0.79
N ARG A 109 14.63 -0.19 0.45
CA ARG A 109 15.55 -0.65 1.50
C ARG A 109 15.33 -2.12 1.84
N VAL A 110 14.08 -2.55 1.95
CA VAL A 110 13.74 -3.96 2.18
C VAL A 110 14.31 -4.82 1.05
N THR A 111 14.15 -4.41 -0.20
CA THR A 111 14.68 -5.12 -1.37
C THR A 111 16.21 -5.21 -1.33
N GLU A 112 16.89 -4.13 -1.00
CA GLU A 112 18.35 -4.08 -0.86
C GLU A 112 18.88 -5.03 0.23
N ARG A 113 18.15 -5.19 1.34
CA ARG A 113 18.54 -6.12 2.42
C ARG A 113 18.17 -7.56 2.13
N MET A 114 16.99 -7.79 1.58
CA MET A 114 16.48 -9.11 1.23
C MET A 114 17.38 -9.81 0.21
N THR A 115 17.90 -9.07 -0.77
CA THR A 115 18.82 -9.60 -1.79
C THR A 115 20.20 -10.00 -1.24
N GLN A 116 20.56 -9.54 -0.05
CA GLN A 116 21.83 -9.90 0.62
C GLN A 116 21.71 -11.13 1.53
N ALA A 117 20.51 -11.68 1.70
CA ALA A 117 20.29 -12.86 2.53
C ALA A 117 20.86 -14.13 1.86
N ALA A 118 21.59 -14.92 2.64
CA ALA A 118 22.06 -16.23 2.21
C ALA A 118 20.93 -17.24 2.36
N LEU A 119 20.37 -17.70 1.23
CA LEU A 119 19.28 -18.67 1.17
C LEU A 119 19.71 -19.93 0.41
N PRO A 120 19.04 -21.08 0.63
CA PRO A 120 19.30 -22.30 -0.12
C PRO A 120 19.12 -22.12 -1.63
N ALA A 121 19.82 -22.93 -2.43
CA ALA A 121 19.78 -22.84 -3.88
C ALA A 121 18.34 -23.03 -4.43
N GLY A 122 17.92 -22.14 -5.33
CA GLY A 122 16.61 -22.19 -5.96
C GLY A 122 15.48 -21.53 -5.16
N ILE A 123 15.77 -20.97 -3.98
CA ILE A 123 14.79 -20.23 -3.17
C ILE A 123 15.06 -18.73 -3.31
N THR A 124 14.09 -18.01 -3.87
CA THR A 124 14.19 -16.56 -4.05
C THR A 124 13.08 -15.86 -3.26
N PRO A 125 13.44 -14.96 -2.33
CA PRO A 125 12.48 -14.15 -1.60
C PRO A 125 11.94 -13.07 -2.54
N SER A 126 10.67 -12.74 -2.38
CA SER A 126 9.97 -11.75 -3.20
C SER A 126 9.20 -10.79 -2.32
N LEU A 127 8.99 -9.57 -2.80
CA LEU A 127 8.23 -8.55 -2.09
C LEU A 127 6.82 -8.48 -2.66
N ASP A 128 5.80 -8.63 -1.80
CA ASP A 128 4.40 -8.61 -2.21
C ASP A 128 4.00 -7.24 -2.76
N SER A 129 2.92 -7.20 -3.55
CA SER A 129 2.41 -5.97 -4.18
C SER A 129 2.21 -4.83 -3.17
N VAL A 130 2.42 -3.59 -3.64
CA VAL A 130 2.06 -2.39 -2.86
C VAL A 130 0.54 -2.33 -2.78
N THR A 131 -0.01 -2.69 -1.63
CA THR A 131 -1.44 -2.63 -1.34
C THR A 131 -1.65 -2.44 0.15
N SER A 132 -2.78 -1.85 0.51
CA SER A 132 -3.25 -1.81 1.89
C SER A 132 -4.39 -2.78 2.11
N ALA A 133 -4.90 -2.81 3.35
CA ALA A 133 -6.10 -3.56 3.71
C ALA A 133 -7.35 -3.12 2.92
N ALA A 134 -7.37 -1.89 2.41
CA ALA A 134 -8.44 -1.37 1.56
C ALA A 134 -8.18 -1.56 0.06
N GLY A 135 -7.01 -2.07 -0.33
CA GLY A 135 -6.62 -2.20 -1.74
C GLY A 135 -7.37 -3.27 -2.52
N GLU A 136 -8.16 -4.11 -1.83
CA GLU A 136 -9.03 -5.08 -2.49
C GLU A 136 -10.36 -4.45 -2.90
N ILE A 137 -10.32 -3.75 -4.04
CA ILE A 137 -11.45 -2.93 -4.54
C ILE A 137 -12.50 -3.72 -5.33
N TYR A 138 -12.15 -4.90 -5.86
CA TYR A 138 -13.04 -5.69 -6.70
C TYR A 138 -12.72 -7.18 -6.59
N ARG A 139 -13.73 -7.99 -6.28
CA ARG A 139 -13.67 -9.45 -6.27
C ARG A 139 -14.66 -9.98 -7.30
N TYR A 140 -14.23 -10.90 -8.15
CA TYR A 140 -15.08 -11.55 -9.15
C TYR A 140 -14.84 -13.06 -9.17
N THR A 141 -15.80 -13.78 -9.75
CA THR A 141 -15.75 -15.23 -9.92
C THR A 141 -16.08 -15.54 -11.38
N LEU A 142 -15.32 -16.47 -11.98
CA LEU A 142 -15.61 -16.98 -13.32
C LEU A 142 -16.49 -18.22 -13.19
N GLU A 143 -17.67 -18.20 -13.80
CA GLU A 143 -18.62 -19.30 -13.82
C GLU A 143 -18.92 -19.71 -15.27
N SER A 144 -19.02 -21.01 -15.52
CA SER A 144 -19.37 -21.56 -16.82
C SER A 144 -20.07 -22.89 -16.66
N ASP A 145 -21.17 -23.07 -17.38
CA ASP A 145 -21.89 -24.35 -17.44
C ASP A 145 -21.17 -25.39 -18.32
N SER A 146 -20.19 -24.95 -19.11
CA SER A 146 -19.54 -25.78 -20.14
C SER A 146 -18.05 -26.03 -19.90
N LYS A 147 -17.39 -25.17 -19.11
CA LYS A 147 -15.95 -25.23 -18.86
C LYS A 147 -15.66 -25.74 -17.45
N ASN A 148 -14.63 -26.55 -17.33
CA ASN A 148 -14.16 -27.03 -16.02
C ASN A 148 -13.21 -26.00 -15.37
N LEU A 149 -12.82 -26.24 -14.11
CA LEU A 149 -11.97 -25.32 -13.35
C LEU A 149 -10.58 -25.10 -13.98
N MET A 150 -9.99 -26.11 -14.62
CA MET A 150 -8.69 -26.00 -15.26
C MET A 150 -8.78 -25.06 -16.46
N GLU A 151 -9.78 -25.26 -17.32
CA GLU A 151 -10.05 -24.38 -18.46
C GLU A 151 -10.40 -22.95 -18.03
N LEU A 152 -11.12 -22.78 -16.93
CA LEU A 152 -11.42 -21.46 -16.37
C LEU A 152 -10.18 -20.75 -15.81
N SER A 153 -9.18 -21.49 -15.32
CA SER A 153 -7.94 -20.93 -14.77
C SER A 153 -6.91 -20.52 -15.83
N GLU A 154 -7.01 -21.07 -17.05
CA GLU A 154 -6.13 -20.72 -18.17
C GLU A 154 -6.57 -19.46 -18.94
N ILE A 155 -7.82 -19.02 -18.76
CA ILE A 155 -8.43 -17.86 -19.43
C ILE A 155 -8.09 -16.59 -18.66
#